data_AF-A0A1H3EGW8-F1
#
_entry.id   AF-A0A1H3EGW8-F1
#
_cell.length_a   1.000
_cell.length_b   1.000
_cell.length_c   1.000
_cell.angle_alpha   90.00
_cell.angle_beta   90.00
_cell.angle_gamma   90.00
#
_symmetry.space_group_name_H-M   'P 1'
#
loop_
_entity.id
_entity.type
_entity.pdbx_description
1 polymer ?
#
loop_
_entity_poly.entity_id
_entity_poly.type
_entity_poly.pdbx_seq_one_letter_code
_entity_poly.pdbx_strand_id
1 'polypeptide(L)'
;MSIISGGVAGYYSANASSLYGQKTSVASALEASTASLANTAASTTSGHSSTVTLSSAGQQSNALSNYYAQFFPSRTGMTSDALVRGVISPGSVSSSQGKTLADVATDARSRMDANYATMKASGTPYDANSPGNVDTISLMGNLDRRSLYSVSENVGGLFSEQEQKAASSLMKQQLSLAMGEFVGPAGSQAQFVDPYAGDETARNLAGAKFLAAVSSDEKSSAAWNQEKAPIETALRTAALKEQVSKPLPNLFDLLSASGKENGSTSDEGGFPSLQDIKATNSSLLARV
;
A
#
# COMPACT_ATOMS: atom_id res chain seq x y z
N MET A 1 26.24 23.93 -51.16
CA MET A 1 27.64 23.59 -50.86
C MET A 1 27.73 23.39 -49.35
N SER A 2 28.15 22.20 -48.93
CA SER A 2 28.07 21.65 -47.57
C SER A 2 28.69 22.52 -46.49
N ILE A 3 28.05 22.54 -45.31
CA ILE A 3 28.71 22.86 -44.04
C ILE A 3 28.87 21.58 -43.23
N ILE A 4 30.11 21.11 -43.34
CA ILE A 4 30.98 20.27 -42.53
C ILE A 4 30.46 19.88 -41.13
N SER A 5 30.54 18.55 -40.94
CA SER A 5 30.45 17.78 -39.70
C SER A 5 31.84 17.61 -39.06
N GLY A 6 31.87 17.53 -37.71
CA GLY A 6 32.99 17.07 -36.87
C GLY A 6 33.87 18.20 -36.31
N GLY A 7 34.25 18.27 -35.04
CA GLY A 7 34.06 17.45 -33.84
C GLY A 7 35.05 17.94 -32.78
N VAL A 8 34.77 17.81 -31.49
CA VAL A 8 35.83 17.90 -30.45
C VAL A 8 35.48 17.01 -29.26
N ALA A 9 36.39 16.08 -28.98
CA ALA A 9 36.44 15.31 -27.74
C ALA A 9 36.88 16.21 -26.58
N GLY A 10 36.23 16.09 -25.43
CA GLY A 10 36.57 16.80 -24.20
C GLY A 10 36.19 15.95 -23.00
N TYR A 11 37.21 15.41 -22.35
CA TYR A 11 37.15 14.59 -21.15
C TYR A 11 36.49 15.33 -19.98
N TYR A 12 35.52 14.69 -19.32
CA TYR A 12 35.26 14.93 -17.90
C TYR A 12 35.10 13.59 -17.19
N SER A 13 36.20 13.18 -16.56
CA SER A 13 36.18 12.27 -15.41
C SER A 13 35.49 12.97 -14.25
N ALA A 14 34.38 12.42 -13.78
CA ALA A 14 33.80 12.76 -12.49
C ALA A 14 33.47 11.47 -11.73
N ASN A 15 34.42 11.09 -10.86
CA ASN A 15 34.28 10.33 -9.62
C ASN A 15 33.06 9.41 -9.48
N ALA A 16 33.22 8.16 -9.92
CA ALA A 16 32.46 7.03 -9.39
C ALA A 16 33.03 6.65 -8.00
N SER A 17 32.67 7.42 -6.98
CA SER A 17 32.98 7.10 -5.58
C SER A 17 31.76 7.39 -4.72
N SER A 18 31.23 6.36 -4.08
CA SER A 18 30.24 6.42 -2.99
C SER A 18 28.78 6.77 -3.37
N LEU A 19 28.10 5.85 -4.05
CA LEU A 19 26.64 5.66 -3.95
C LEU A 19 26.33 4.39 -3.14
N TYR A 20 26.94 4.28 -1.97
CA TYR A 20 26.59 3.31 -0.94
C TYR A 20 26.47 4.07 0.37
N GLY A 21 25.32 4.70 0.60
CA GLY A 21 25.11 5.47 1.82
C GLY A 21 24.09 6.59 1.68
N GLN A 22 22.81 6.23 1.53
CA GLN A 22 21.70 6.70 2.37
C GLN A 22 20.40 6.14 1.76
N LYS A 23 20.07 4.91 2.19
CA LYS A 23 18.72 4.38 2.06
C LYS A 23 17.86 5.12 3.09
N THR A 24 17.36 6.30 2.76
CA THR A 24 16.30 6.94 3.55
C THR A 24 15.02 6.15 3.31
N SER A 25 14.79 5.18 4.19
CA SER A 25 13.50 4.50 4.27
C SER A 25 12.42 5.55 4.60
N VAL A 26 11.16 5.28 4.26
CA VAL A 26 10.04 6.13 4.70
C VAL A 26 10.01 6.23 6.22
N ALA A 27 10.52 5.23 6.96
CA ALA A 27 10.76 5.33 8.40
C ALA A 27 11.78 6.44 8.76
N SER A 28 12.88 6.57 8.02
CA SER A 28 13.89 7.62 8.23
C SER A 28 13.40 9.02 7.83
N ALA A 29 12.55 9.11 6.80
CA ALA A 29 11.87 10.35 6.43
C ALA A 29 10.77 10.75 7.46
N LEU A 30 10.06 9.77 8.04
CA LEU A 30 9.14 9.98 9.16
C LEU A 30 9.88 10.38 10.44
N GLU A 31 11.03 9.78 10.75
CA GLU A 31 11.87 10.18 11.89
C GLU A 31 12.34 11.63 11.77
N ALA A 32 12.76 12.06 10.57
CA ALA A 32 13.10 13.46 10.30
C ALA A 32 11.90 14.42 10.45
N SER A 33 10.70 13.99 10.02
CA SER A 33 9.44 14.75 10.16
C SER A 33 8.96 14.86 11.62
N THR A 34 9.08 13.77 12.40
CA THR A 34 8.75 13.78 13.83
C THR A 34 9.73 14.64 14.63
N ALA A 35 11.02 14.64 14.26
CA ALA A 35 12.04 15.49 14.86
C ALA A 35 11.78 16.99 14.59
N SER A 36 11.31 17.37 13.40
CA SER A 36 11.01 18.78 13.09
C SER A 36 9.78 19.29 13.83
N LEU A 37 8.78 18.44 14.10
CA LEU A 37 7.56 18.81 14.83
C LEU A 37 7.76 18.83 16.36
N ALA A 38 8.63 17.96 16.90
CA ALA A 38 9.03 18.01 18.30
C ALA A 38 9.76 19.32 18.65
N ASN A 39 10.48 19.90 17.68
CA ASN A 39 11.21 21.15 17.86
C ASN A 39 10.31 22.40 17.81
N THR A 40 9.10 22.32 17.24
CA THR A 40 8.11 23.42 17.24
C THR A 40 7.26 23.44 18.52
N ALA A 41 7.23 22.35 19.30
CA ALA A 41 6.53 22.29 20.59
C ALA A 41 7.27 23.03 21.73
N ALA A 42 8.51 23.49 21.50
CA ALA A 42 9.37 24.12 22.51
C ALA A 42 9.48 25.65 22.36
N SER A 43 8.40 26.34 21.98
CA SER A 43 8.26 27.79 22.18
C SER A 43 6.81 28.21 22.02
N THR A 44 6.11 28.48 23.11
CA THR A 44 5.59 29.80 23.55
C THR A 44 4.47 29.59 24.59
N THR A 45 4.55 30.37 25.66
CA THR A 45 3.71 30.38 26.86
C THR A 45 2.27 30.86 26.64
N SER A 46 1.37 30.28 27.45
CA SER A 46 0.13 30.84 28.02
C SER A 46 -1.13 30.96 27.14
N GLY A 47 -2.12 30.11 27.44
CA GLY A 47 -3.53 30.33 27.11
C GLY A 47 -4.25 29.09 26.60
N HIS A 48 -4.93 28.35 27.49
CA HIS A 48 -5.89 27.26 27.23
C HIS A 48 -5.81 26.60 25.85
N SER A 49 -4.77 25.79 25.63
CA SER A 49 -4.75 24.82 24.54
C SER A 49 -4.95 23.45 25.17
N SER A 50 -6.11 22.84 24.93
CA SER A 50 -6.28 21.41 25.16
C SER A 50 -5.37 20.71 24.16
N THR A 51 -4.12 20.47 24.57
CA THR A 51 -3.18 19.68 23.79
C THR A 51 -3.69 18.24 23.76
N VAL A 52 -4.35 17.88 22.66
CA VAL A 52 -4.66 16.48 22.37
C VAL A 52 -3.34 15.77 22.08
N THR A 53 -2.80 15.07 23.07
CA THR A 53 -1.67 14.18 22.87
C THR A 53 -2.17 12.93 22.17
N LEU A 54 -1.88 12.81 20.86
CA LEU A 54 -2.11 11.58 20.12
C LEU A 54 -1.15 10.49 20.60
N SER A 55 -1.61 9.24 20.62
CA SER A 55 -0.72 8.09 20.81
C SER A 55 0.33 8.04 19.69
N SER A 56 1.44 7.35 19.89
CA SER A 56 2.48 7.16 18.85
C SER A 56 1.91 6.58 17.56
N ALA A 57 0.97 5.63 17.67
CA ALA A 57 0.23 5.10 16.52
C ALA A 57 -0.63 6.16 15.83
N GLY A 58 -1.28 7.04 16.61
CA GLY A 58 -2.05 8.17 16.09
C GLY A 58 -1.17 9.20 15.36
N GLN A 59 0.02 9.47 15.89
CA GLN A 59 1.00 10.37 15.25
C GLN A 59 1.51 9.79 13.93
N GLN A 60 1.85 8.50 13.90
CA GLN A 60 2.29 7.82 12.69
C GLN A 60 1.19 7.79 11.61
N SER A 61 -0.05 7.49 12.00
CA SER A 61 -1.18 7.54 11.06
C SER A 61 -1.40 8.95 10.49
N ASN A 62 -1.23 9.99 11.31
CA ASN A 62 -1.37 11.37 10.84
C ASN A 62 -0.26 11.77 9.87
N ALA A 63 0.99 11.38 10.14
CA ALA A 63 2.12 11.61 9.24
C ALA A 63 1.91 10.92 7.88
N LEU A 64 1.43 9.68 7.87
CA LEU A 64 1.10 8.96 6.63
C LEU A 64 -0.07 9.61 5.89
N SER A 65 -1.10 10.08 6.58
CA SER A 65 -2.21 10.80 5.95
C SER A 65 -1.72 12.05 5.24
N ASN A 66 -0.88 12.87 5.90
CA ASN A 66 -0.31 14.07 5.30
C ASN A 66 0.57 13.73 4.08
N TYR A 67 1.34 12.64 4.16
CA TYR A 67 2.15 12.18 3.05
C TYR A 67 1.30 11.78 1.84
N TYR A 68 0.29 10.93 2.03
CA TYR A 68 -0.51 10.43 0.92
C TYR A 68 -1.49 11.47 0.35
N ALA A 69 -1.87 12.49 1.11
CA ALA A 69 -2.74 13.57 0.64
C ALA A 69 -2.24 14.24 -0.65
N GLN A 70 -0.92 14.32 -0.85
CA GLN A 70 -0.33 14.93 -2.05
C GLN A 70 -0.61 14.17 -3.36
N PHE A 71 -1.08 12.91 -3.27
CA PHE A 71 -1.45 12.08 -4.42
C PHE A 71 -2.97 12.06 -4.67
N PHE A 72 -3.75 12.69 -3.79
CA PHE A 72 -5.20 12.84 -3.93
C PHE A 72 -5.60 14.32 -3.87
N PRO A 73 -5.19 15.16 -4.85
CA PRO A 73 -5.61 16.55 -4.86
C PRO A 73 -7.12 16.67 -5.06
N SER A 74 -7.77 17.45 -4.20
CA SER A 74 -9.18 17.81 -4.32
C SER A 74 -9.33 19.31 -4.55
N ARG A 75 -10.48 19.73 -5.07
CA ARG A 75 -10.90 21.13 -5.09
C ARG A 75 -10.91 21.73 -3.68
N THR A 76 -10.58 23.00 -3.58
CA THR A 76 -10.66 23.77 -2.33
C THR A 76 -12.04 23.62 -1.68
N GLY A 77 -12.06 23.27 -0.39
CA GLY A 77 -13.29 23.05 0.37
C GLY A 77 -13.92 21.66 0.21
N MET A 78 -13.35 20.79 -0.63
CA MET A 78 -13.74 19.38 -0.75
C MET A 78 -12.62 18.49 -0.17
N THR A 79 -13.00 17.40 0.48
CA THR A 79 -12.07 16.48 1.16
C THR A 79 -11.65 15.33 0.24
N SER A 80 -10.44 14.80 0.44
CA SER A 80 -9.97 13.50 -0.08
C SER A 80 -9.58 12.52 1.04
N ASP A 81 -9.97 12.80 2.28
CA ASP A 81 -9.47 12.10 3.47
C ASP A 81 -9.86 10.62 3.48
N ALA A 82 -11.03 10.25 2.94
CA ALA A 82 -11.45 8.86 2.89
C ALA A 82 -10.62 8.06 1.88
N LEU A 83 -10.19 8.71 0.78
CA LEU A 83 -9.31 8.09 -0.21
C LEU A 83 -7.92 7.87 0.36
N VAL A 84 -7.38 8.88 1.04
CA VAL A 84 -6.10 8.83 1.75
C VAL A 84 -6.11 7.73 2.81
N ARG A 85 -7.15 7.69 3.65
CA ARG A 85 -7.33 6.62 4.65
C ARG A 85 -7.41 5.25 3.99
N GLY A 86 -7.99 5.14 2.80
CA GLY A 86 -8.07 3.88 2.06
C GLY A 86 -6.71 3.33 1.63
N VAL A 87 -5.66 4.16 1.53
CA VAL A 87 -4.27 3.69 1.33
C VAL A 87 -3.71 3.07 2.61
N ILE A 88 -3.93 3.74 3.74
CA ILE A 88 -3.29 3.42 5.03
C ILE A 88 -4.01 2.26 5.73
N SER A 89 -5.34 2.24 5.64
CA SER A 89 -6.23 1.29 6.30
C SER A 89 -7.45 1.01 5.41
N PRO A 90 -7.32 0.12 4.41
CA PRO A 90 -8.37 -0.12 3.41
C PRO A 90 -9.66 -0.76 3.97
N GLY A 91 -9.60 -1.31 5.18
CA GLY A 91 -10.77 -1.81 5.91
C GLY A 91 -11.46 -0.78 6.79
N SER A 92 -10.90 0.43 6.91
CA SER A 92 -11.53 1.49 7.70
C SER A 92 -12.83 1.94 7.06
N VAL A 93 -13.86 2.03 7.89
CA VAL A 93 -15.20 2.44 7.49
C VAL A 93 -15.47 3.84 8.05
N SER A 94 -15.86 4.77 7.18
CA SER A 94 -16.29 6.13 7.57
C SER A 94 -17.64 6.47 6.97
N SER A 95 -17.82 6.34 5.65
CA SER A 95 -19.12 6.52 4.99
C SER A 95 -19.99 5.27 5.11
N SER A 96 -19.39 4.09 5.27
CA SER A 96 -20.08 2.79 5.24
C SER A 96 -20.32 2.13 6.60
N GLN A 97 -19.95 2.77 7.71
CA GLN A 97 -20.04 2.20 9.06
C GLN A 97 -21.48 1.77 9.39
N GLY A 98 -21.65 0.51 9.82
CA GLY A 98 -22.93 -0.04 10.29
C GLY A 98 -24.00 -0.22 9.21
N LYS A 99 -23.66 -0.04 7.93
CA LYS A 99 -24.60 -0.10 6.79
C LYS A 99 -24.54 -1.45 6.07
N THR A 100 -25.68 -1.92 5.56
CA THR A 100 -25.72 -3.01 4.57
C THR A 100 -25.09 -2.55 3.25
N LEU A 101 -24.67 -3.45 2.36
CA LEU A 101 -24.05 -3.05 1.09
C LEU A 101 -25.01 -2.20 0.21
N ALA A 102 -26.32 -2.50 0.24
CA ALA A 102 -27.32 -1.70 -0.47
C ALA A 102 -27.46 -0.27 0.12
N ASP A 103 -27.44 -0.15 1.46
CA ASP A 103 -27.47 1.15 2.13
C ASP A 103 -26.18 1.93 1.88
N VAL A 104 -25.03 1.24 1.79
CA VAL A 104 -23.75 1.86 1.41
C VAL A 104 -23.82 2.45 0.01
N ALA A 105 -24.40 1.74 -0.96
CA ALA A 105 -24.58 2.24 -2.32
C ALA A 105 -25.49 3.48 -2.36
N THR A 106 -26.59 3.46 -1.60
CA THR A 106 -27.53 4.59 -1.53
C THR A 106 -26.89 5.82 -0.88
N ASP A 107 -26.13 5.63 0.21
CA ASP A 107 -25.38 6.69 0.89
C ASP A 107 -24.27 7.25 -0.01
N ALA A 108 -23.55 6.39 -0.75
CA ALA A 108 -22.53 6.81 -1.72
C ALA A 108 -23.14 7.67 -2.85
N ARG A 109 -24.26 7.25 -3.44
CA ARG A 109 -24.99 8.03 -4.45
C ARG A 109 -25.37 9.41 -3.93
N SER A 110 -25.97 9.48 -2.74
CA SER A 110 -26.36 10.75 -2.12
C SER A 110 -25.17 11.68 -1.89
N ARG A 111 -24.02 11.17 -1.43
CA ARG A 111 -22.79 11.95 -1.25
C ARG A 111 -22.24 12.47 -2.58
N MET A 112 -22.20 11.62 -3.60
CA MET A 112 -21.74 12.01 -4.93
C MET A 112 -22.63 13.09 -5.52
N ASP A 113 -23.95 12.98 -5.36
CA ASP A 113 -24.90 14.01 -5.83
C ASP A 113 -24.71 15.35 -5.12
N ALA A 114 -24.46 15.32 -3.80
CA ALA A 114 -24.12 16.52 -3.04
C ALA A 114 -22.80 17.15 -3.51
N ASN A 115 -21.79 16.33 -3.82
CA ASN A 115 -20.50 16.80 -4.35
C ASN A 115 -20.66 17.38 -5.76
N TYR A 116 -21.47 16.76 -6.64
CA TYR A 116 -21.84 17.31 -7.94
C TYR A 116 -22.53 18.67 -7.80
N ALA A 117 -23.50 18.79 -6.90
CA ALA A 117 -24.20 20.05 -6.64
C ALA A 117 -23.23 21.13 -6.12
N THR A 118 -22.30 20.77 -5.25
CA THR A 118 -21.25 21.67 -4.73
C THR A 118 -20.36 22.19 -5.85
N MET A 119 -19.86 21.30 -6.72
CA MET A 119 -19.06 21.68 -7.89
C MET A 119 -19.84 22.57 -8.86
N LYS A 120 -21.12 22.27 -9.08
CA LYS A 120 -21.98 23.11 -9.92
C LYS A 120 -22.20 24.50 -9.30
N ALA A 121 -22.41 24.57 -8.00
CA ALA A 121 -22.63 25.82 -7.27
C ALA A 121 -21.37 26.71 -7.21
N SER A 122 -20.17 26.13 -7.29
CA SER A 122 -18.91 26.89 -7.38
C SER A 122 -18.68 27.56 -8.75
N GLY A 123 -19.60 27.39 -9.71
CA GLY A 123 -19.47 27.94 -11.06
C GLY A 123 -18.62 27.07 -12.01
N THR A 124 -18.11 25.95 -11.53
CA THR A 124 -17.25 25.02 -12.28
C THR A 124 -17.82 23.60 -12.15
N PRO A 125 -18.79 23.17 -12.97
CA PRO A 125 -19.32 21.82 -12.91
C PRO A 125 -18.23 20.74 -13.03
N TYR A 126 -18.56 19.51 -12.65
CA TYR A 126 -17.64 18.37 -12.74
C TYR A 126 -17.12 18.17 -14.17
N ASP A 127 -15.81 18.03 -14.30
CA ASP A 127 -15.11 17.60 -15.50
C ASP A 127 -14.28 16.34 -15.21
N ALA A 128 -14.69 15.24 -15.86
CA ALA A 128 -14.00 13.96 -15.73
C ALA A 128 -12.56 13.98 -16.24
N ASN A 129 -12.20 14.95 -17.08
CA ASN A 129 -10.85 15.14 -17.63
C ASN A 129 -10.06 16.23 -16.89
N SER A 130 -10.54 16.70 -15.74
CA SER A 130 -9.85 17.69 -14.94
C SER A 130 -8.38 17.30 -14.69
N PRO A 131 -7.42 18.24 -14.82
CA PRO A 131 -6.01 17.96 -14.64
C PRO A 131 -5.73 17.28 -13.30
N GLY A 132 -4.98 16.17 -13.33
CA GLY A 132 -4.65 15.40 -12.13
C GLY A 132 -5.84 14.68 -11.47
N ASN A 133 -6.95 14.49 -12.19
CA ASN A 133 -8.18 13.86 -11.71
C ASN A 133 -8.83 14.58 -10.51
N VAL A 134 -8.55 15.87 -10.35
CA VAL A 134 -8.99 16.67 -9.19
C VAL A 134 -10.50 16.58 -8.97
N ASP A 135 -11.30 16.65 -10.03
CA ASP A 135 -12.76 16.61 -9.89
C ASP A 135 -13.27 15.22 -9.52
N THR A 136 -12.64 14.17 -10.02
CA THR A 136 -12.98 12.78 -9.66
C THR A 136 -12.61 12.49 -8.20
N ILE A 137 -11.44 12.95 -7.76
CA ILE A 137 -11.03 12.89 -6.36
C ILE A 137 -11.96 13.71 -5.48
N SER A 138 -12.36 14.91 -5.90
CA SER A 138 -13.37 15.72 -5.20
C SER A 138 -14.74 15.06 -5.13
N LEU A 139 -15.17 14.41 -6.21
CA LEU A 139 -16.46 13.74 -6.28
C LEU A 139 -16.57 12.58 -5.29
N MET A 140 -15.48 11.81 -5.13
CA MET A 140 -15.47 10.56 -4.37
C MET A 140 -14.61 10.63 -3.11
N GLY A 141 -14.08 11.80 -2.78
CA GLY A 141 -13.06 11.99 -1.75
C GLY A 141 -13.50 11.70 -0.32
N ASN A 142 -14.82 11.69 -0.09
CA ASN A 142 -15.46 11.34 1.16
C ASN A 142 -16.07 9.92 1.16
N LEU A 143 -15.81 9.11 0.14
CA LEU A 143 -16.20 7.70 0.06
C LEU A 143 -15.06 6.83 0.58
N ASP A 144 -15.30 6.04 1.62
CA ASP A 144 -14.36 5.00 2.02
C ASP A 144 -14.30 3.87 0.96
N ARG A 145 -13.31 2.99 1.08
CA ARG A 145 -13.04 1.97 0.06
C ARG A 145 -14.21 1.01 -0.15
N ARG A 146 -15.00 0.72 0.89
CA ARG A 146 -16.22 -0.10 0.77
C ARG A 146 -17.33 0.65 0.02
N SER A 147 -17.47 1.96 0.24
CA SER A 147 -18.32 2.82 -0.58
C SER A 147 -17.86 2.86 -2.04
N LEU A 148 -16.55 3.01 -2.32
CA LEU A 148 -16.02 2.94 -3.69
C LEU A 148 -16.33 1.60 -4.36
N TYR A 149 -16.18 0.49 -3.63
CA TYR A 149 -16.54 -0.84 -4.12
C TYR A 149 -18.02 -0.93 -4.52
N SER A 150 -18.93 -0.37 -3.70
CA SER A 150 -20.37 -0.35 -4.05
C SER A 150 -20.65 0.46 -5.33
N VAL A 151 -19.87 1.51 -5.58
CA VAL A 151 -19.93 2.31 -6.81
C VAL A 151 -19.37 1.51 -7.98
N SER A 152 -18.20 0.88 -7.84
CA SER A 152 -17.54 0.14 -8.93
C SER A 152 -18.34 -1.07 -9.40
N GLU A 153 -18.99 -1.79 -8.48
CA GLU A 153 -19.84 -2.94 -8.79
C GLU A 153 -21.27 -2.55 -9.18
N ASN A 154 -21.55 -1.25 -9.29
CA ASN A 154 -22.87 -0.72 -9.59
C ASN A 154 -23.99 -1.31 -8.72
N VAL A 155 -23.74 -1.41 -7.41
CA VAL A 155 -24.71 -2.00 -6.48
C VAL A 155 -26.03 -1.23 -6.56
N GLY A 156 -27.11 -1.95 -6.87
CA GLY A 156 -28.44 -1.36 -7.04
C GLY A 156 -28.68 -0.60 -8.34
N GLY A 157 -27.72 -0.60 -9.29
CA GLY A 157 -27.89 0.06 -10.59
C GLY A 157 -27.88 1.59 -10.53
N LEU A 158 -27.26 2.17 -9.48
CA LEU A 158 -27.34 3.60 -9.17
C LEU A 158 -26.24 4.46 -9.83
N PHE A 159 -25.25 3.83 -10.47
CA PHE A 159 -24.03 4.49 -10.93
C PHE A 159 -23.81 4.32 -12.42
N SER A 160 -23.43 5.40 -13.07
CA SER A 160 -23.02 5.39 -14.47
C SER A 160 -21.73 4.59 -14.67
N GLU A 161 -21.48 4.13 -15.90
CA GLU A 161 -20.23 3.43 -16.22
C GLU A 161 -18.98 4.27 -15.94
N GLN A 162 -19.08 5.59 -16.12
CA GLN A 162 -17.96 6.50 -15.86
C GLN A 162 -17.65 6.57 -14.36
N GLU A 163 -18.66 6.63 -13.51
CA GLU A 163 -18.51 6.59 -12.06
C GLU A 163 -17.95 5.24 -11.59
N GLN A 164 -18.43 4.13 -12.16
CA GLN A 164 -17.88 2.80 -11.87
C GLN A 164 -16.39 2.71 -12.19
N LYS A 165 -15.98 3.18 -13.38
CA LYS A 165 -14.57 3.22 -13.81
C LYS A 165 -13.72 4.12 -12.92
N ALA A 166 -14.25 5.29 -12.56
CA ALA A 166 -13.57 6.21 -11.65
C ALA A 166 -13.36 5.59 -10.27
N ALA A 167 -14.37 4.95 -9.69
CA ALA A 167 -14.27 4.28 -8.39
C ALA A 167 -13.26 3.12 -8.43
N SER A 168 -13.32 2.26 -9.46
CA SER A 168 -12.34 1.19 -9.66
C SER A 168 -10.91 1.72 -9.81
N SER A 169 -10.74 2.84 -10.54
CA SER A 169 -9.43 3.49 -10.69
C SER A 169 -8.89 4.00 -9.36
N LEU A 170 -9.72 4.64 -8.53
CA LEU A 170 -9.33 5.10 -7.19
C LEU A 170 -8.97 3.93 -6.26
N MET A 171 -9.71 2.81 -6.32
CA MET A 171 -9.38 1.61 -5.56
C MET A 171 -8.02 1.03 -5.96
N LYS A 172 -7.72 1.00 -7.26
CA LYS A 172 -6.40 0.57 -7.78
C LYS A 172 -5.29 1.54 -7.39
N GLN A 173 -5.54 2.84 -7.46
CA GLN A 173 -4.60 3.85 -6.98
C GLN A 173 -4.25 3.64 -5.50
N GLN A 174 -5.25 3.31 -4.66
CA GLN A 174 -5.00 3.00 -3.25
C GLN A 174 -4.09 1.77 -3.07
N LEU A 175 -4.36 0.70 -3.82
CA LEU A 175 -3.53 -0.52 -3.79
C LEU A 175 -2.10 -0.23 -4.27
N SER A 176 -1.93 0.43 -5.41
CA SER A 176 -0.61 0.77 -5.96
C SER A 176 0.21 1.63 -5.00
N LEU A 177 -0.39 2.68 -4.42
CA LEU A 177 0.29 3.51 -3.42
C LEU A 177 0.68 2.70 -2.18
N ALA A 178 -0.19 1.80 -1.71
CA ALA A 178 0.13 0.91 -0.59
C ALA A 178 1.24 -0.10 -0.92
N MET A 179 1.36 -0.50 -2.19
CA MET A 179 2.45 -1.32 -2.73
C MET A 179 3.71 -0.49 -3.05
N GLY A 180 3.75 0.80 -2.73
CA GLY A 180 4.91 1.66 -2.98
C GLY A 180 5.10 2.00 -4.46
N GLU A 181 4.05 1.92 -5.27
CA GLU A 181 4.05 2.38 -6.66
C GLU A 181 3.49 3.80 -6.76
N PHE A 182 4.16 4.64 -7.54
CA PHE A 182 3.66 5.99 -7.78
C PHE A 182 2.42 5.96 -8.67
N VAL A 183 1.29 6.41 -8.12
CA VAL A 183 0.07 6.73 -8.87
C VAL A 183 -0.48 8.05 -8.36
N GLY A 184 -0.44 9.08 -9.19
CA GLY A 184 -0.92 10.41 -8.83
C GLY A 184 -0.63 11.44 -9.93
N PRO A 185 -0.84 12.74 -9.64
CA PRO A 185 -0.55 13.81 -10.58
C PRO A 185 0.94 13.84 -10.93
N ALA A 186 1.28 14.04 -12.21
CA ALA A 186 2.68 14.06 -12.67
C ALA A 186 3.58 15.03 -11.88
N GLY A 187 3.04 16.17 -11.43
CA GLY A 187 3.75 17.15 -10.60
C GLY A 187 4.12 16.67 -9.19
N SER A 188 3.56 15.55 -8.73
CA SER A 188 3.84 14.93 -7.42
C SER A 188 4.83 13.76 -7.50
N GLN A 189 5.35 13.44 -8.70
CA GLN A 189 6.24 12.28 -8.89
C GLN A 189 7.59 12.45 -8.19
N ALA A 190 8.16 13.65 -8.20
CA ALA A 190 9.46 13.92 -7.57
C ALA A 190 9.42 13.79 -6.03
N GLN A 191 8.22 13.89 -5.45
CA GLN A 191 7.94 13.80 -4.02
C GLN A 191 7.56 12.38 -3.61
N PHE A 192 7.39 11.47 -4.57
CA PHE A 192 7.14 10.07 -4.31
C PHE A 192 8.42 9.39 -3.81
N VAL A 193 8.28 8.67 -2.70
CA VAL A 193 9.36 7.89 -2.09
C VAL A 193 8.85 6.47 -2.03
N ASP A 194 9.55 5.56 -2.70
CA ASP A 194 9.26 4.14 -2.62
C ASP A 194 9.66 3.59 -1.24
N PRO A 195 8.71 3.19 -0.38
CA PRO A 195 9.01 2.63 0.94
C PRO A 195 9.76 1.30 0.88
N TYR A 196 9.71 0.60 -0.26
CA TYR A 196 10.29 -0.72 -0.44
C TYR A 196 11.60 -0.69 -1.23
N ALA A 197 12.05 0.47 -1.69
CA ALA A 197 13.31 0.66 -2.42
C ALA A 197 13.52 -0.37 -3.57
N GLY A 198 12.46 -0.68 -4.31
CA GLY A 198 12.45 -1.64 -5.42
C GLY A 198 12.35 -3.10 -5.00
N ASP A 199 12.16 -3.43 -3.71
CA ASP A 199 11.98 -4.81 -3.26
C ASP A 199 10.59 -5.33 -3.64
N GLU A 200 10.52 -6.02 -4.77
CA GLU A 200 9.31 -6.65 -5.30
C GLU A 200 8.63 -7.61 -4.31
N THR A 201 9.39 -8.32 -3.47
CA THR A 201 8.79 -9.23 -2.48
C THR A 201 8.12 -8.44 -1.38
N ALA A 202 8.74 -7.37 -0.90
CA ALA A 202 8.16 -6.48 0.09
C ALA A 202 6.91 -5.74 -0.45
N ARG A 203 6.93 -5.31 -1.71
CA ARG A 203 5.77 -4.71 -2.42
C ARG A 203 4.60 -5.68 -2.49
N ASN A 204 4.84 -6.91 -2.94
CA ASN A 204 3.82 -7.94 -3.01
C ASN A 204 3.27 -8.33 -1.63
N LEU A 205 4.13 -8.37 -0.59
CA LEU A 205 3.69 -8.61 0.78
C LEU A 205 2.79 -7.46 1.29
N ALA A 206 3.11 -6.22 0.93
CA ALA A 206 2.28 -5.05 1.25
C ALA A 206 0.92 -5.13 0.54
N GLY A 207 0.89 -5.46 -0.74
CA GLY A 207 -0.34 -5.68 -1.51
C GLY A 207 -1.20 -6.81 -0.93
N ALA A 208 -0.59 -7.93 -0.53
CA ALA A 208 -1.29 -9.03 0.13
C ALA A 208 -1.92 -8.59 1.46
N LYS A 209 -1.18 -7.84 2.30
CA LYS A 209 -1.70 -7.27 3.56
C LYS A 209 -2.85 -6.29 3.30
N PHE A 210 -2.71 -5.44 2.29
CA PHE A 210 -3.73 -4.48 1.89
C PHE A 210 -5.03 -5.21 1.50
N LEU A 211 -4.95 -6.17 0.58
CA LEU A 211 -6.11 -6.94 0.10
C LEU A 211 -6.70 -7.84 1.19
N ALA A 212 -5.91 -8.27 2.17
CA ALA A 212 -6.39 -8.99 3.35
C ALA A 212 -7.16 -8.08 4.33
N ALA A 213 -6.95 -6.77 4.30
CA ALA A 213 -7.60 -5.81 5.20
C ALA A 213 -8.89 -5.20 4.62
N VAL A 214 -9.20 -5.41 3.34
CA VAL A 214 -10.41 -4.86 2.69
C VAL A 214 -11.71 -5.44 3.26
N SER A 215 -12.84 -4.83 2.91
CA SER A 215 -14.17 -5.23 3.37
C SER A 215 -14.54 -6.67 2.99
N SER A 216 -15.44 -7.30 3.77
CA SER A 216 -15.96 -8.63 3.46
C SER A 216 -16.73 -8.68 2.14
N ASP A 217 -17.47 -7.61 1.83
CA ASP A 217 -18.24 -7.51 0.59
C ASP A 217 -17.32 -7.61 -0.63
N GLU A 218 -16.21 -6.89 -0.60
CA GLU A 218 -15.23 -6.94 -1.67
C GLU A 218 -14.49 -8.26 -1.77
N LYS A 219 -14.11 -8.88 -0.64
CA LYS A 219 -13.48 -10.21 -0.62
C LYS A 219 -14.35 -11.30 -1.23
N SER A 220 -15.66 -11.10 -1.27
CA SER A 220 -16.59 -12.03 -1.91
C SER A 220 -16.66 -11.89 -3.44
N SER A 221 -16.02 -10.86 -4.02
CA SER A 221 -16.09 -10.55 -5.44
C SER A 221 -15.09 -11.33 -6.30
N ALA A 222 -15.42 -11.48 -7.59
CA ALA A 222 -14.48 -11.99 -8.57
C ALA A 222 -13.30 -11.01 -8.80
N ALA A 223 -13.56 -9.70 -8.76
CA ALA A 223 -12.54 -8.66 -8.95
C ALA A 223 -11.42 -8.75 -7.90
N TRP A 224 -11.78 -8.92 -6.62
CA TRP A 224 -10.80 -9.10 -5.55
C TRP A 224 -9.91 -10.33 -5.78
N ASN A 225 -10.50 -11.44 -6.21
CA ASN A 225 -9.73 -12.65 -6.53
C ASN A 225 -8.76 -12.42 -7.70
N GLN A 226 -9.18 -11.66 -8.72
CA GLN A 226 -8.34 -11.30 -9.86
C GLN A 226 -7.18 -10.38 -9.45
N GLU A 227 -7.40 -9.42 -8.56
CA GLU A 227 -6.34 -8.54 -8.03
C GLU A 227 -5.34 -9.29 -7.14
N LYS A 228 -5.83 -10.25 -6.35
CA LYS A 228 -5.01 -11.03 -5.41
C LYS A 228 -4.13 -12.09 -6.09
N ALA A 229 -4.63 -12.76 -7.12
CA ALA A 229 -3.95 -13.87 -7.77
C ALA A 229 -2.50 -13.60 -8.25
N PRO A 230 -2.19 -12.48 -8.95
CA PRO A 230 -0.82 -12.20 -9.38
C PRO A 230 0.12 -11.96 -8.19
N ILE A 231 -0.35 -11.30 -7.12
CA ILE A 231 0.42 -11.06 -5.90
C ILE A 231 0.79 -12.39 -5.21
N GLU A 232 -0.16 -13.30 -5.07
CA GLU A 232 0.09 -14.63 -4.48
C GLU A 232 1.07 -15.45 -5.32
N THR A 233 0.94 -15.37 -6.65
CA THR A 233 1.84 -16.06 -7.58
C THR A 233 3.27 -15.53 -7.45
N ALA A 234 3.44 -14.21 -7.35
CA ALA A 234 4.74 -13.58 -7.15
C ALA A 234 5.37 -14.01 -5.82
N LEU A 235 4.62 -13.99 -4.72
CA LEU A 235 5.10 -14.42 -3.40
C LEU A 235 5.49 -15.90 -3.36
N ARG A 236 4.68 -16.79 -3.95
CA ARG A 236 5.01 -18.21 -4.07
C ARG A 236 6.30 -18.41 -4.87
N THR A 237 6.45 -17.69 -5.97
CA THR A 237 7.65 -17.76 -6.81
C THR A 237 8.90 -17.28 -6.08
N ALA A 238 8.80 -16.20 -5.31
CA ALA A 238 9.90 -15.70 -4.48
C ALA A 238 10.32 -16.71 -3.41
N ALA A 239 9.35 -17.33 -2.71
CA ALA A 239 9.62 -18.36 -1.72
C ALA A 239 10.33 -19.60 -2.30
N LEU A 240 9.92 -20.04 -3.50
CA LEU A 240 10.58 -21.15 -4.19
C LEU A 240 12.03 -20.82 -4.58
N LYS A 241 12.28 -19.59 -5.06
CA LYS A 241 13.65 -19.14 -5.37
C LYS A 241 14.55 -19.14 -4.14
N GLU A 242 14.04 -18.69 -2.99
CA GLU A 242 14.80 -18.71 -1.73
C GLU A 242 15.15 -20.15 -1.33
N GLN A 243 14.21 -21.09 -1.42
CA GLN A 243 14.45 -22.50 -1.09
C GLN A 243 15.51 -23.14 -1.99
N VAL A 244 15.50 -22.86 -3.30
CA VAL A 244 16.49 -23.38 -4.25
C VAL A 244 17.87 -22.73 -4.06
N SER A 245 17.92 -21.50 -3.56
CA SER A 245 19.18 -20.76 -3.33
C SER A 245 19.93 -21.20 -2.07
N LYS A 246 19.27 -21.89 -1.13
CA LYS A 246 19.94 -22.45 0.06
C LYS A 246 20.79 -23.64 -0.39
N PRO A 247 22.12 -23.60 -0.19
CA PRO A 247 22.97 -24.72 -0.57
C PRO A 247 22.45 -25.97 0.13
N LEU A 248 22.25 -27.05 -0.64
CA LEU A 248 22.02 -28.36 -0.05
C LEU A 248 23.16 -28.60 0.95
N PRO A 249 22.86 -29.04 2.20
CA PRO A 249 23.92 -29.40 3.12
C PRO A 249 24.81 -30.40 2.41
N ASN A 250 26.09 -30.06 2.28
CA ASN A 250 27.04 -30.98 1.68
C ASN A 250 27.11 -32.22 2.59
N LEU A 251 27.55 -33.35 2.03
CA LEU A 251 27.64 -34.61 2.79
C LEU A 251 28.48 -34.45 4.07
N PHE A 252 29.42 -33.49 4.08
CA PHE A 252 30.25 -33.17 5.22
C PHE A 252 29.47 -32.50 6.37
N ASP A 253 28.55 -31.58 6.08
CA ASP A 253 27.68 -30.92 7.05
C ASP A 253 26.67 -31.89 7.66
N LEU A 254 26.13 -32.80 6.84
CA LEU A 254 25.25 -33.90 7.29
C LEU A 254 25.99 -34.88 8.22
N LEU A 255 27.23 -35.25 7.88
CA LEU A 255 28.05 -36.13 8.72
C LEU A 255 28.49 -35.43 10.03
N SER A 256 28.80 -34.13 9.95
CA SER A 256 29.18 -33.30 11.11
C SER A 256 28.02 -33.08 12.09
N ALA A 257 26.79 -32.97 11.58
CA ALA A 257 25.58 -32.89 12.41
C ALA A 257 25.26 -34.24 13.08
N SER A 258 25.49 -35.37 12.38
CA SER A 258 25.30 -36.71 12.95
C SER A 258 26.34 -37.10 14.01
N GLY A 259 27.50 -36.43 14.04
CA GLY A 259 28.56 -36.66 15.02
C GLY A 259 28.40 -35.90 16.34
N LYS A 260 27.34 -35.08 16.50
CA LYS A 260 27.11 -34.25 17.70
C LYS A 260 25.94 -34.68 18.59
N GLU A 261 25.33 -35.83 18.33
CA GLU A 261 24.47 -36.51 19.30
C GLU A 261 25.06 -37.87 19.68
N ASN A 262 26.12 -37.87 20.48
CA ASN A 262 26.23 -38.87 21.55
C ASN A 262 27.29 -38.47 22.57
N GLY A 263 26.85 -37.67 23.54
CA GLY A 263 27.54 -37.47 24.80
C GLY A 263 26.54 -37.69 25.93
N SER A 264 26.49 -38.93 26.41
CA SER A 264 25.97 -39.37 27.71
C SER A 264 24.68 -40.24 27.70
N THR A 265 24.93 -41.48 28.17
CA THR A 265 24.05 -42.41 28.89
C THR A 265 22.98 -43.19 28.11
N SER A 266 23.38 -44.41 27.72
CA SER A 266 22.66 -45.68 27.92
C SER A 266 21.19 -45.61 28.34
N ASP A 267 20.27 -45.93 27.43
CA ASP A 267 19.41 -47.12 27.53
C ASP A 267 18.61 -47.37 26.24
N GLU A 268 18.11 -48.59 26.13
CA GLU A 268 17.51 -49.32 25.01
C GLU A 268 16.53 -48.60 24.03
N GLY A 269 16.55 -49.04 22.75
CA GLY A 269 15.32 -49.44 22.04
C GLY A 269 14.78 -48.56 20.88
N GLY A 270 14.76 -49.13 19.67
CA GLY A 270 13.66 -48.94 18.70
C GLY A 270 13.89 -48.00 17.50
N PHE A 271 13.93 -48.54 16.29
CA PHE A 271 13.81 -47.77 15.04
C PHE A 271 12.40 -47.17 14.90
N PRO A 272 12.25 -45.89 14.51
CA PRO A 272 10.93 -45.28 14.30
C PRO A 272 10.22 -45.88 13.09
N SER A 273 8.92 -46.05 13.20
CA SER A 273 8.09 -46.69 12.16
C SER A 273 7.67 -45.69 11.08
N LEU A 274 7.35 -46.19 9.88
CA LEU A 274 6.90 -45.39 8.74
C LEU A 274 5.63 -44.54 9.01
N GLN A 275 4.94 -44.72 10.13
CA GLN A 275 3.83 -43.86 10.53
C GLN A 275 4.28 -42.50 11.09
N ASP A 276 5.47 -42.42 11.68
CA ASP A 276 5.99 -41.19 12.28
C ASP A 276 6.41 -40.17 11.21
N ILE A 277 6.86 -40.66 10.05
CA ILE A 277 7.24 -39.84 8.88
C ILE A 277 6.01 -39.18 8.22
N LYS A 278 4.82 -39.78 8.36
CA LYS A 278 3.58 -39.24 7.77
C LYS A 278 3.01 -38.06 8.57
N ALA A 279 3.28 -37.99 9.88
CA ALA A 279 2.83 -36.88 10.73
C ALA A 279 3.58 -35.58 10.44
N THR A 280 4.87 -35.64 10.08
CA THR A 280 5.69 -34.45 9.82
C THR A 280 5.31 -33.75 8.52
N ASN A 281 4.87 -34.48 7.49
CA ASN A 281 4.46 -33.89 6.21
C ASN A 281 3.06 -33.25 6.23
N SER A 282 2.21 -33.58 7.21
CA SER A 282 0.86 -32.99 7.31
C SER A 282 0.86 -31.61 7.98
N SER A 283 1.91 -31.23 8.72
CA SER A 283 1.98 -29.90 9.38
C SER A 283 2.50 -28.80 8.46
N LEU A 284 3.17 -29.15 7.35
CA LEU A 284 3.75 -28.22 6.38
C LEU A 284 2.74 -27.66 5.37
N LEU A 285 1.57 -28.29 5.22
CA LEU A 285 0.46 -27.79 4.39
C LEU A 285 -0.52 -26.88 5.14
N ALA A 286 -0.37 -26.74 6.46
CA ALA A 286 -1.25 -25.90 7.30
C ALA A 286 -0.70 -24.48 7.56
N ARG A 287 0.43 -24.12 6.94
CA ARG A 287 1.04 -22.79 7.01
C ARG A 287 1.30 -22.26 5.61
N VAL A 288 0.20 -22.01 4.89
CA VAL A 288 0.14 -20.99 3.84
C VAL A 288 0.00 -19.64 4.54
#